data_AF-A0A9F5IWA4-F1
#
_entry.id   AF-A0A9F5IWA4-F1
#
_cell.length_a   1.000
_cell.length_b   1.000
_cell.length_c   1.000
_cell.angle_alpha   90.00
_cell.angle_beta   90.00
_cell.angle_gamma   90.00
#
_symmetry.space_group_name_H-M   'P 1'
#
loop_
_entity.id
_entity.type
_entity.pdbx_description
1 polymer ?
#
loop_
_entity_poly.entity_id
_entity_poly.type
_entity_poly.pdbx_seq_one_letter_code
_entity_poly.pdbx_strand_id
1 'polypeptide(L)'
;MLDLIQKERENTVAEFRELRRWLEEQKKLLLVRTKKTKNEIVAIRHIGLAKVKEELSSLEDLIQEMEKKHQQPASKLLQDIGSVLEKATLENLGLHRYQCVSEKRHETIQR
;
A
#
# COMPACT_ATOMS: atom_id res chain seq x y z
N MET A 1 -39.77 -35.22 -36.84
CA MET A 1 -39.66 -33.74 -36.87
C MET A 1 -39.79 -33.15 -35.48
N LEU A 2 -40.84 -33.48 -34.72
CA LEU A 2 -41.03 -33.03 -33.33
C LEU A 2 -39.90 -33.46 -32.38
N ASP A 3 -39.41 -34.71 -32.48
CA ASP A 3 -38.32 -35.20 -31.61
C ASP A 3 -36.99 -34.46 -31.82
N LEU A 4 -36.70 -34.04 -33.05
CA LEU A 4 -35.51 -33.23 -33.35
C LEU A 4 -35.62 -31.85 -32.72
N ILE A 5 -36.80 -31.21 -32.80
CA ILE A 5 -37.04 -29.90 -32.17
C ILE A 5 -36.91 -30.00 -30.65
N GLN A 6 -37.43 -31.08 -30.05
CA GLN A 6 -37.32 -31.30 -28.61
C GLN A 6 -35.86 -31.52 -28.18
N LYS A 7 -35.10 -32.32 -28.95
CA LYS A 7 -33.66 -32.54 -28.71
C LYS A 7 -32.86 -31.23 -28.80
N GLU A 8 -33.10 -30.41 -29.82
CA GLU A 8 -32.41 -29.12 -29.97
C GLU A 8 -32.75 -28.15 -28.82
N ARG A 9 -34.00 -28.17 -28.35
CA ARG A 9 -34.40 -27.41 -27.16
C ARG A 9 -33.64 -27.87 -25.92
N GLU A 10 -33.53 -29.18 -25.70
CA GLU A 10 -32.80 -29.74 -24.55
C GLU A 10 -31.30 -29.43 -24.61
N ASN A 11 -30.69 -29.54 -25.81
CA ASN A 11 -29.30 -29.15 -26.04
C ASN A 11 -29.08 -27.67 -25.70
N THR A 12 -29.93 -26.78 -26.22
CA THR A 12 -29.86 -25.34 -25.92
C THR A 12 -29.94 -25.10 -24.40
N VAL A 13 -30.89 -25.73 -23.71
CA VAL A 13 -31.02 -25.60 -22.25
C VAL A 13 -29.76 -26.09 -21.51
N ALA A 14 -29.15 -27.17 -21.98
CA ALA A 14 -27.91 -27.70 -21.41
C ALA A 14 -26.73 -26.73 -21.63
N GLU A 15 -26.56 -26.20 -22.83
CA GLU A 15 -25.51 -25.23 -23.15
C GLU A 15 -25.59 -23.97 -22.28
N PHE A 16 -26.80 -23.40 -22.13
CA PHE A 16 -26.99 -22.24 -21.25
C PHE A 16 -26.73 -22.56 -19.78
N ARG A 17 -27.00 -23.79 -19.34
CA ARG A 17 -26.68 -24.24 -17.98
C ARG A 17 -25.16 -24.31 -17.76
N GLU A 18 -24.42 -24.84 -18.72
CA GLU A 18 -22.95 -24.89 -18.67
C GLU A 18 -22.34 -23.49 -18.73
N LEU A 19 -22.86 -22.61 -19.61
CA LEU A 19 -22.42 -21.22 -19.69
C LEU A 19 -22.64 -20.49 -18.37
N ARG A 20 -23.81 -20.67 -17.75
CA ARG A 20 -24.11 -20.06 -16.44
C ARG A 20 -23.17 -20.57 -15.35
N ARG A 21 -22.85 -21.87 -15.34
CA ARG A 21 -21.86 -22.43 -14.41
C ARG A 21 -20.52 -21.75 -14.62
N TRP A 22 -19.99 -21.80 -15.84
CA TRP A 22 -18.71 -21.17 -16.18
C TRP A 22 -18.64 -19.69 -15.77
N LEU A 23 -19.69 -18.91 -16.01
CA LEU A 23 -19.77 -17.50 -15.60
C LEU A 23 -19.69 -17.32 -14.07
N GLU A 24 -20.35 -18.18 -13.29
CA GLU A 24 -20.27 -18.14 -11.83
C GLU A 24 -18.86 -18.50 -11.34
N GLU A 25 -18.18 -19.46 -11.97
CA GLU A 25 -16.78 -19.75 -11.65
C GLU A 25 -15.85 -18.56 -11.98
N GLN A 26 -16.03 -17.90 -13.14
CA GLN A 26 -15.26 -16.70 -13.49
C GLN A 26 -15.52 -15.56 -12.50
N LYS A 27 -16.78 -15.36 -12.10
CA LYS A 27 -17.15 -14.35 -11.10
C LYS A 27 -16.47 -14.63 -9.76
N LYS A 28 -16.48 -15.87 -9.27
CA LYS A 28 -15.77 -16.26 -8.03
C LYS A 28 -14.27 -15.96 -8.14
N LEU A 29 -13.64 -16.33 -9.25
CA LEU A 29 -12.22 -16.07 -9.49
C LEU A 29 -11.90 -14.56 -9.44
N LEU A 30 -12.71 -13.75 -10.12
CA LEU A 30 -12.56 -12.29 -10.13
C LEU A 30 -12.73 -11.71 -8.72
N LEU A 31 -13.72 -12.16 -7.95
CA LEU A 31 -13.93 -11.71 -6.57
C LEU A 31 -12.72 -12.03 -5.67
N VAL A 32 -12.12 -13.22 -5.82
CA VAL A 32 -10.89 -13.59 -5.09
C VAL A 32 -9.75 -12.65 -5.47
N ARG A 33 -9.55 -12.39 -6.77
CA ARG A 33 -8.51 -11.47 -7.25
C ARG A 33 -8.73 -10.05 -6.73
N THR A 34 -9.95 -9.53 -6.77
CA THR A 34 -10.29 -8.21 -6.22
C THR A 34 -10.01 -8.13 -4.73
N LYS A 35 -10.36 -9.17 -3.95
CA LYS A 35 -10.06 -9.22 -2.52
C LYS A 35 -8.55 -9.19 -2.26
N LYS A 36 -7.77 -9.97 -3.02
CA LYS A 36 -6.30 -9.97 -2.93
C LYS A 36 -5.72 -8.58 -3.19
N THR A 37 -6.09 -7.95 -4.30
CA THR A 37 -5.63 -6.60 -4.66
C THR A 37 -6.02 -5.56 -3.61
N LYS A 38 -7.25 -5.62 -3.08
CA LYS A 38 -7.68 -4.72 -1.99
C LYS A 38 -6.78 -4.87 -0.76
N ASN A 39 -6.46 -6.09 -0.36
CA ASN A 39 -5.61 -6.36 0.79
C ASN A 39 -4.17 -5.85 0.57
N GLU A 40 -3.61 -6.02 -0.62
CA GLU A 40 -2.30 -5.49 -0.99
C GLU A 40 -2.26 -3.96 -0.91
N ILE A 41 -3.29 -3.29 -1.42
CA ILE A 41 -3.42 -1.82 -1.32
C ILE A 41 -3.47 -1.37 0.13
N VAL A 42 -4.28 -2.05 0.97
CA VAL A 42 -4.37 -1.73 2.41
C VAL A 42 -3.02 -1.93 3.09
N ALA A 43 -2.31 -3.02 2.81
CA ALA A 43 -0.99 -3.27 3.37
C ALA A 43 0.04 -2.20 2.98
N ILE A 44 0.08 -1.81 1.70
CA ILE A 44 0.97 -0.74 1.21
C ILE A 44 0.64 0.59 1.90
N ARG A 45 -0.65 0.93 2.01
CA ARG A 45 -1.09 2.14 2.72
C ARG A 45 -0.71 2.12 4.20
N HIS A 46 -0.84 0.98 4.86
CA HIS A 46 -0.48 0.84 6.27
C HIS A 46 1.02 1.03 6.49
N ILE A 47 1.86 0.42 5.64
CA ILE A 47 3.32 0.61 5.68
C ILE A 47 3.68 2.08 5.44
N GLY A 48 3.09 2.70 4.42
CA GLY A 48 3.32 4.12 4.13
C GLY A 48 2.90 5.02 5.28
N LEU A 49 1.74 4.75 5.89
CA LEU A 49 1.25 5.52 7.04
C LEU A 49 2.14 5.36 8.27
N ALA A 50 2.64 4.14 8.55
CA ALA A 50 3.55 3.91 9.66
C ALA A 50 4.86 4.71 9.50
N LYS A 51 5.43 4.72 8.29
CA LYS A 51 6.62 5.51 7.99
C LYS A 51 6.39 7.02 8.14
N VAL A 52 5.30 7.53 7.58
CA VAL A 52 4.95 8.97 7.72
C VAL A 52 4.72 9.33 9.18
N LYS A 53 4.15 8.44 9.99
CA LYS A 53 3.99 8.67 11.43
C LYS A 53 5.32 8.71 12.17
N GLU A 54 6.25 7.83 11.82
CA GLU A 54 7.60 7.81 12.40
C GLU A 54 8.40 9.08 12.03
N GLU A 55 8.35 9.49 10.76
CA GLU A 55 8.93 10.75 10.29
C GLU A 55 8.30 11.96 11.00
N LEU A 56 6.97 11.98 11.16
CA LEU A 56 6.27 13.03 11.89
C LEU A 56 6.69 13.09 13.36
N SER A 57 6.75 11.94 14.04
CA SER A 57 7.21 11.86 15.44
C SER A 57 8.65 12.37 15.58
N SER A 58 9.52 12.02 14.63
CA SER A 58 10.91 12.47 14.63
C SER A 58 11.03 13.99 14.45
N LEU A 59 10.16 14.57 13.61
CA LEU A 59 10.06 16.02 13.43
C LEU A 59 9.50 16.72 14.69
N GLU A 60 8.48 16.14 15.34
CA GLU A 60 7.93 16.65 16.60
C GLU A 60 9.01 16.67 17.70
N ASP A 61 9.79 15.60 17.83
CA ASP A 61 10.90 15.51 18.79
C ASP A 61 11.98 16.56 18.50
N LEU A 62 12.33 16.76 17.22
CA LEU A 62 13.32 17.76 16.82
C LEU A 62 12.84 19.19 17.12
N ILE A 63 11.57 19.50 16.81
CA ILE A 63 10.96 20.80 17.16
C ILE A 63 11.04 21.01 18.68
N GLN A 64 10.68 20.01 19.47
CA GLN A 64 10.75 20.09 20.92
C GLN A 64 12.19 20.25 21.43
N GLU A 65 13.17 19.59 20.81
CA GLU A 65 14.59 19.77 21.12
C GLU A 65 15.03 21.22 20.85
N MET A 66 14.65 21.78 19.70
CA MET A 66 14.94 23.17 19.34
C MET A 66 14.32 24.17 20.31
N GLU A 67 13.04 23.97 20.68
CA GLU A 67 12.35 24.81 21.66
C GLU A 67 13.06 24.77 23.01
N LYS A 68 13.43 23.58 23.50
CA LYS A 68 14.17 23.41 24.77
C LYS A 68 15.54 24.10 24.71
N LYS A 69 16.27 23.99 23.60
CA LYS A 69 17.58 24.64 23.42
C LYS A 69 17.44 26.16 23.38
N HIS A 70 16.40 26.69 22.72
CA HIS A 70 16.14 28.13 22.68
C HIS A 70 15.95 28.74 24.08
N GLN A 71 15.40 27.97 25.04
CA GLN A 71 15.24 28.40 26.43
C GLN A 71 16.54 28.36 27.26
N GLN A 72 17.66 27.86 26.72
CA GLN A 72 18.93 27.76 27.46
C GLN A 72 19.75 29.05 27.39
N PRO A 73 20.67 29.29 28.34
CA PRO A 73 21.58 30.42 28.26
C PRO A 73 22.40 30.42 26.96
N ALA A 74 22.69 31.61 26.44
CA ALA A 74 23.36 31.79 25.15
C ALA A 74 24.68 31.00 25.01
N SER A 75 25.46 30.89 26.09
CA SER A 75 26.71 30.11 26.10
C SER A 75 26.49 28.63 25.78
N LYS A 76 25.44 28.02 26.37
CA LYS A 76 25.11 26.60 26.17
C LYS A 76 24.43 26.37 24.83
N LEU A 77 23.59 27.30 24.39
CA LEU A 77 23.00 27.27 23.05
C LEU A 77 24.09 27.28 21.97
N LEU A 78 25.04 28.21 22.05
CA LEU A 78 26.12 28.35 21.06
C LEU A 78 27.04 27.13 21.02
N GLN A 79 27.19 26.39 22.13
CA GLN A 79 27.95 25.14 22.17
C GLN A 79 27.24 24.00 21.41
N ASP A 80 25.92 23.90 21.53
CA ASP A 80 25.18 22.71 21.10
C ASP A 80 24.44 22.88 19.76
N ILE A 81 24.22 24.12 19.30
CA ILE A 81 23.33 24.44 18.16
C ILE A 81 23.74 23.76 16.85
N GLY A 82 25.05 23.57 16.60
CA GLY A 82 25.55 22.95 15.37
C GLY A 82 25.01 21.53 15.16
N SER A 83 25.00 20.71 16.21
CA SER A 83 24.50 19.33 16.14
C SER A 83 22.99 19.24 15.89
N VAL A 84 22.22 20.20 16.41
CA VAL A 84 20.76 20.27 16.21
C VAL A 84 20.43 20.71 14.79
N LEU A 85 21.19 21.69 14.26
CA LEU A 85 21.03 22.16 12.89
C LEU A 85 21.42 21.08 11.86
N GLU A 86 22.45 20.28 12.13
CA GLU A 86 22.85 19.16 11.28
C GLU A 86 21.71 18.12 11.14
N LYS A 87 21.06 17.76 12.25
CA LYS A 87 19.88 16.87 12.24
C LYS A 87 18.69 17.47 11.48
N ALA A 88 18.53 18.79 11.50
CA ALA A 88 17.44 19.51 10.84
C ALA A 88 17.62 19.66 9.31
N THR A 89 18.78 19.29 8.76
CA THR A 89 19.00 19.36 7.32
C THR A 89 18.15 18.32 6.55
N LEU A 90 17.66 18.72 5.37
CA LEU A 90 16.73 17.92 4.55
C LEU A 90 17.28 16.55 4.13
N GLU A 91 18.61 16.38 4.12
CA GLU A 91 19.29 15.11 3.79
C GLU A 91 19.01 14.02 4.85
N ASN A 92 18.76 14.41 6.10
CA ASN A 92 18.46 13.51 7.21
C ASN A 92 16.95 13.26 7.41
N LEU A 93 16.08 14.01 6.73
CA LEU A 93 14.64 14.05 7.01
C LEU A 93 13.74 13.34 5.98
N GLY A 94 14.25 12.63 4.96
CA GLY A 94 13.31 12.04 4.00
C GLY A 94 13.77 11.26 2.77
N LEU A 95 14.91 10.57 2.81
CA LEU A 95 15.32 9.71 1.69
C LEU A 95 14.59 8.35 1.59
N HIS A 96 13.69 8.00 2.53
CA HIS A 96 13.00 6.72 2.47
C HIS A 96 11.78 6.69 1.51
N ARG A 97 11.45 7.82 0.86
CA ARG A 97 10.26 7.98 0.01
C ARG A 97 10.23 7.14 -1.28
N TYR A 98 11.37 6.64 -1.77
CA TYR A 98 11.45 6.03 -3.10
C TYR A 98 11.63 4.50 -3.15
N GLN A 99 11.84 3.82 -2.01
CA GLN A 99 12.20 2.39 -2.04
C GLN A 99 11.01 1.42 -1.96
N CYS A 100 9.84 1.83 -1.45
CA CYS A 100 8.74 0.87 -1.18
C CYS A 100 7.99 0.37 -2.43
N VAL A 101 8.05 1.10 -3.56
CA VAL A 101 7.26 0.79 -4.77
C VAL A 101 7.99 -0.17 -5.70
N SER A 102 9.33 -0.17 -5.71
CA SER A 102 10.14 -0.99 -6.61
C SER A 102 10.33 -2.43 -6.13
N GLU A 103 10.55 -2.65 -4.82
CA GLU A 103 10.91 -3.97 -4.30
C GLU A 103 9.79 -5.02 -4.45
N LYS A 104 8.51 -4.65 -4.29
CA LYS A 104 7.39 -5.60 -4.42
C LYS A 104 6.94 -5.90 -5.85
N ARG A 105 7.30 -5.05 -6.83
CA ARG A 105 7.02 -5.36 -8.25
C ARG A 105 7.91 -6.49 -8.76
N HIS A 106 9.12 -6.66 -8.22
CA HIS A 106 10.01 -7.75 -8.66
C HIS A 106 9.61 -9.12 -8.11
N GLU A 107 9.09 -9.22 -6.88
CA GLU A 107 8.64 -10.52 -6.34
C GLU A 107 7.33 -11.03 -6.97
N THR A 108 6.45 -10.13 -7.41
CA THR A 108 5.15 -10.53 -7.99
C THR A 108 5.26 -10.94 -9.47
N ILE A 109 6.35 -10.60 -10.15
CA ILE A 109 6.58 -10.96 -11.56
C ILE A 109 7.31 -12.33 -11.69
N GLN A 110 7.85 -12.88 -10.60
CA GLN A 110 8.60 -14.16 -10.60
C GLN A 110 7.82 -15.37 -10.02
N ARG A 111 6.50 -15.29 -9.83
CA ARG A 111 5.62 -16.42 -9.49
C ARG A 111 4.38 -16.44 -10.36
#